data_AF-A0ABD2JWX1-F1
#
_entry.id   AF-A0ABD2JWX1-F1
#
_cell.length_a   1.000
_cell.length_b   1.000
_cell.length_c   1.000
_cell.angle_alpha   90.00
_cell.angle_beta   90.00
_cell.angle_gamma   90.00
#
_symmetry.space_group_name_H-M   'P 1'
#
loop_
_entity.id
_entity.type
_entity.pdbx_description
1 polymer ?
#
loop_
_entity_poly.entity_id
_entity_poly.type
_entity_poly.pdbx_seq_one_letter_code
_entity_poly.pdbx_strand_id
1 'polypeptide(L)'
;MAGKLRQHSLSSVRKLQELLHDCNVQLATVRSQTQQIGTAADSAQLRRELDNNARGCFRAYETTKNSVLPQLKREGNAFSQCVIGFIGCVSAFLLEIKRCGALEKTFRMDEAPTIAEPLVGPVEEMLETLENLITVHYSTSESLPESKVTPRRRRTGGCRPHCACADLVKTSYA
;
A
#
# COMPACT_ATOMS: atom_id res chain seq x y z
N MET A 1 -1.46 -25.30 16.04
CA MET A 1 -1.86 -23.87 16.02
C MET A 1 -1.44 -23.13 14.74
N ALA A 2 -0.40 -23.56 14.02
CA ALA A 2 0.04 -22.92 12.76
C ALA A 2 -1.00 -22.94 11.60
N GLY A 3 -1.87 -23.97 11.53
CA GLY A 3 -2.87 -24.09 10.46
C GLY A 3 -3.96 -23.00 10.48
N LYS A 4 -4.41 -22.57 11.67
CA LYS A 4 -5.43 -21.51 11.81
C LYS A 4 -4.88 -20.12 11.45
N LEU A 5 -3.63 -19.84 11.82
CA LEU A 5 -2.94 -18.60 11.45
C LEU A 5 -2.73 -18.50 9.92
N ARG A 6 -2.33 -19.61 9.28
CA ARG A 6 -2.11 -19.66 7.83
C ARG A 6 -3.41 -19.60 7.01
N GLN A 7 -4.54 -20.05 7.56
CA GLN A 7 -5.85 -19.89 6.93
C GLN A 7 -6.36 -18.45 7.03
N HIS A 8 -6.17 -17.80 8.18
CA HIS A 8 -6.52 -16.40 8.35
C HIS A 8 -5.73 -15.49 7.40
N SER A 9 -4.41 -15.74 7.25
CA SER A 9 -3.56 -14.97 6.35
C SER A 9 -3.99 -15.04 4.89
N LEU A 10 -4.36 -16.24 4.42
CA LEU A 10 -4.85 -16.43 3.05
C LEU A 10 -6.21 -15.76 2.83
N SER A 11 -7.07 -15.73 3.84
CA SER A 11 -8.37 -15.02 3.79
C SER A 11 -8.17 -13.51 3.68
N SER A 12 -7.23 -12.97 4.44
CA SER A 12 -6.87 -11.56 4.46
C SER A 12 -6.33 -11.05 3.13
N VAL A 13 -5.41 -11.80 2.51
CA VAL A 13 -4.86 -11.48 1.19
C VAL A 13 -5.96 -11.51 0.12
N ARG A 14 -6.80 -12.56 0.09
CA ARG A 14 -7.91 -12.66 -0.87
C ARG A 14 -8.88 -11.50 -0.76
N LYS A 15 -9.27 -11.15 0.47
CA LYS A 15 -10.16 -10.00 0.70
C LYS A 15 -9.58 -8.70 0.18
N LEU A 16 -8.29 -8.46 0.41
CA LEU A 16 -7.63 -7.25 -0.11
C LEU A 16 -7.54 -7.27 -1.64
N GLN A 17 -7.33 -8.43 -2.26
CA GLN A 17 -7.33 -8.58 -3.71
C GLN A 17 -8.71 -8.30 -4.33
N GLU A 18 -9.78 -8.77 -3.70
CA GLU A 18 -11.16 -8.47 -4.10
C GLU A 18 -11.45 -6.97 -4.01
N LEU A 19 -11.12 -6.34 -2.88
CA LEU A 19 -11.28 -4.88 -2.72
C LEU A 19 -10.45 -4.10 -3.76
N LEU A 20 -9.22 -4.53 -4.03
CA LEU A 20 -8.36 -3.92 -5.04
C LEU A 20 -8.96 -4.09 -6.45
N HIS A 21 -9.56 -5.23 -6.75
CA HIS A 21 -10.24 -5.44 -8.02
C HIS A 21 -11.41 -4.47 -8.18
N ASP A 22 -12.27 -4.35 -7.17
CA ASP A 22 -13.41 -3.43 -7.17
C ASP A 22 -12.96 -1.97 -7.33
N CYS A 23 -11.88 -1.59 -6.63
CA CYS A 23 -11.22 -0.29 -6.75
C CYS A 23 -10.79 0.00 -8.19
N ASN A 24 -10.17 -0.96 -8.86
CA ASN A 24 -9.73 -0.81 -10.25
C ASN A 24 -10.91 -0.70 -11.22
N VAL A 25 -11.99 -1.45 -10.99
CA VAL A 25 -13.21 -1.35 -11.81
C VAL A 25 -13.82 0.04 -11.69
N GLN A 26 -13.94 0.58 -10.47
CA GLN A 26 -14.48 1.92 -10.26
C GLN A 26 -13.56 3.01 -10.88
N LEU A 27 -12.24 2.86 -10.75
CA LEU A 27 -11.27 3.74 -11.42
C LEU A 27 -11.42 3.71 -12.95
N ALA A 28 -11.64 2.54 -13.55
CA ALA A 28 -11.86 2.43 -14.99
C ALA A 28 -13.11 3.20 -15.44
N THR A 29 -14.20 3.14 -14.65
CA THR A 29 -15.41 3.93 -14.89
C THR A 29 -15.12 5.44 -14.84
N VAL A 30 -14.44 5.91 -13.79
CA VAL A 30 -14.06 7.32 -13.65
C VAL A 30 -13.22 7.76 -14.85
N ARG A 31 -12.21 6.98 -15.24
CA ARG A 31 -11.38 7.25 -16.43
C ARG A 31 -12.20 7.40 -17.70
N SER A 32 -13.10 6.45 -17.95
CA SER A 32 -13.97 6.45 -19.13
C SER A 32 -14.82 7.71 -19.18
N GLN A 33 -15.40 8.12 -18.05
CA GLN A 33 -16.23 9.31 -17.95
C GLN A 33 -15.41 10.60 -18.09
N THR A 34 -14.26 10.70 -17.43
CA THR A 34 -13.37 11.86 -17.54
C THR A 34 -12.88 12.06 -18.98
N GLN A 35 -12.72 10.98 -19.77
CA GLN A 35 -12.37 11.07 -21.20
C GLN A 35 -13.47 11.71 -22.07
N GLN A 36 -14.72 11.74 -21.60
CA GLN A 36 -15.83 12.35 -22.32
C GLN A 36 -15.90 13.88 -22.10
N ILE A 37 -15.18 14.45 -21.13
CA ILE A 37 -15.16 15.90 -20.88
C ILE A 37 -14.55 16.62 -22.09
N GLY A 38 -15.23 17.66 -22.58
CA GLY A 38 -14.85 18.40 -23.78
C GLY A 38 -15.25 17.74 -25.10
N THR A 39 -15.96 16.61 -25.07
CA THR A 39 -16.49 15.94 -26.27
C THR A 39 -17.98 16.24 -26.47
N ALA A 40 -18.58 15.73 -27.55
CA ALA A 40 -20.02 15.83 -27.79
C ALA A 40 -20.88 15.13 -26.72
N ALA A 41 -20.30 14.23 -25.93
CA ALA A 41 -20.98 13.54 -24.83
C ALA A 41 -20.88 14.30 -23.48
N ASP A 42 -20.10 15.38 -23.42
CA ASP A 42 -19.94 16.17 -22.20
C ASP A 42 -21.25 16.89 -21.84
N SER A 43 -21.79 16.58 -20.66
CA SER A 43 -23.06 17.13 -20.20
C SER A 43 -23.06 17.28 -18.68
N ALA A 44 -23.94 18.15 -18.16
CA ALA A 44 -24.08 18.32 -16.71
C ALA A 44 -24.50 17.02 -16.01
N GLN A 45 -25.26 16.16 -16.69
CA GLN A 45 -25.59 14.83 -16.18
C GLN A 45 -24.35 13.94 -16.06
N LEU A 46 -23.56 13.82 -17.12
CA LEU A 46 -22.31 13.06 -17.11
C LEU A 46 -21.38 13.55 -15.99
N ARG A 47 -21.23 14.87 -15.82
CA ARG A 47 -20.37 15.46 -14.77
C ARG A 47 -20.86 15.16 -13.35
N ARG A 48 -22.18 15.14 -13.13
CA ARG A 48 -22.77 14.70 -11.85
C ARG A 48 -22.54 13.22 -11.59
N GLU A 49 -22.70 12.37 -12.61
CA GLU A 49 -22.42 10.94 -12.51
C GLU A 49 -20.93 10.68 -12.21
N LEU A 50 -20.04 11.42 -12.87
CA LEU A 50 -18.60 11.38 -12.62
C LEU A 50 -18.26 11.83 -11.19
N ASP A 51 -18.85 12.91 -10.67
CA ASP A 51 -18.66 13.35 -9.27
C ASP A 51 -19.07 12.24 -8.29
N ASN A 52 -20.25 11.65 -8.50
CA ASN A 52 -20.75 10.57 -7.66
C ASN A 52 -19.83 9.35 -7.69
N ASN A 53 -19.35 8.97 -8.87
CA ASN A 53 -18.42 7.85 -9.04
C ASN A 53 -17.05 8.14 -8.43
N ALA A 54 -16.51 9.34 -8.62
CA ALA A 54 -15.23 9.75 -8.05
C ALA A 54 -15.27 9.76 -6.50
N ARG A 55 -16.34 10.31 -5.91
CA ARG A 55 -16.57 10.25 -4.46
C ARG A 55 -16.78 8.81 -3.98
N GLY A 56 -17.44 7.98 -4.79
CA GLY A 56 -17.59 6.55 -4.57
C GLY A 56 -16.23 5.83 -4.47
N CYS A 57 -15.37 6.02 -5.47
CA CYS A 57 -13.99 5.51 -5.50
C CYS A 57 -13.24 5.91 -4.23
N PHE A 58 -13.27 7.20 -3.88
CA PHE A 58 -12.55 7.70 -2.72
C PHE A 58 -13.01 7.04 -1.41
N ARG A 59 -14.33 6.89 -1.20
CA ARG A 59 -14.87 6.17 -0.02
C ARG A 59 -14.46 4.69 0.00
N ALA A 60 -14.40 4.04 -1.16
CA ALA A 60 -13.95 2.65 -1.26
C ALA A 60 -12.46 2.53 -0.88
N TYR A 61 -11.64 3.49 -1.28
CA TYR A 61 -10.22 3.53 -0.92
C TYR A 61 -10.01 3.78 0.57
N GLU A 62 -10.75 4.71 1.18
CA GLU A 62 -10.73 4.93 2.64
C GLU A 62 -11.08 3.65 3.40
N THR A 63 -12.13 2.96 2.97
CA THR A 63 -12.53 1.68 3.56
C THR A 63 -11.44 0.62 3.41
N THR A 64 -10.81 0.54 2.25
CA THR A 64 -9.73 -0.42 1.95
C THR A 64 -8.48 -0.11 2.75
N LYS A 65 -8.05 1.15 2.84
CA LYS A 65 -6.94 1.63 3.68
C LYS A 65 -7.13 1.20 5.14
N ASN A 66 -8.32 1.37 5.68
CA ASN A 66 -8.62 1.00 7.07
C ASN A 66 -8.53 -0.53 7.31
N SER A 67 -8.65 -1.34 6.25
CA SER A 67 -8.44 -2.80 6.31
C SER A 67 -6.96 -3.22 6.26
N VAL A 68 -6.07 -2.37 5.72
CA VAL A 68 -4.63 -2.64 5.53
C VAL A 68 -3.83 -2.49 6.82
N LEU A 69 -4.07 -1.41 7.56
CA LEU A 69 -3.35 -1.02 8.78
C LEU A 69 -3.22 -2.16 9.82
N PRO A 70 -4.30 -2.87 10.19
CA PRO A 70 -4.23 -3.92 11.20
C PRO A 70 -3.47 -5.18 10.75
N GLN A 71 -3.26 -5.35 9.45
CA GLN A 71 -2.83 -6.60 8.82
C GLN A 71 -1.35 -6.55 8.40
N LEU A 72 -0.81 -5.39 8.05
CA LEU A 72 0.63 -5.24 7.72
C LEU A 72 1.57 -5.78 8.81
N LYS A 73 1.22 -5.69 10.09
CA LYS A 73 2.05 -6.22 11.18
C LYS A 73 1.99 -7.75 11.34
N ARG A 74 0.93 -8.38 10.82
CA ARG A 74 0.58 -9.79 11.06
C ARG A 74 0.81 -10.67 9.84
N GLU A 75 0.65 -10.08 8.66
CA GLU A 75 0.69 -10.76 7.38
C GLU A 75 2.08 -10.71 6.74
N GLY A 76 2.41 -11.72 5.94
CA GLY A 76 3.71 -11.82 5.25
C GLY A 76 3.75 -11.08 3.91
N ASN A 77 4.87 -11.26 3.18
CA ASN A 77 5.20 -10.56 1.93
C ASN A 77 4.06 -10.50 0.88
N ALA A 78 3.26 -11.57 0.73
CA ALA A 78 2.15 -11.59 -0.23
C ALA A 78 1.08 -10.51 0.05
N PHE A 79 0.83 -10.19 1.31
CA PHE A 79 -0.07 -9.10 1.70
C PHE A 79 0.56 -7.75 1.39
N SER A 80 1.84 -7.57 1.72
CA SER A 80 2.59 -6.34 1.41
C SER A 80 2.62 -6.04 -0.08
N GLN A 81 2.72 -7.06 -0.95
CA GLN A 81 2.59 -6.89 -2.41
C GLN A 81 1.18 -6.42 -2.83
N CYS A 82 0.13 -6.95 -2.21
CA CYS A 82 -1.24 -6.47 -2.47
C CYS A 82 -1.43 -5.01 -2.03
N VAL A 83 -0.81 -4.61 -0.91
CA VAL A 83 -0.81 -3.22 -0.44
C VAL A 83 -0.09 -2.30 -1.42
N ILE A 84 1.06 -2.71 -1.98
CA ILE A 84 1.76 -1.95 -3.02
C ILE A 84 0.88 -1.79 -4.26
N GLY A 85 0.20 -2.86 -4.68
CA GLY A 85 -0.78 -2.79 -5.78
C GLY A 85 -1.92 -1.81 -5.49
N PHE A 86 -2.41 -1.79 -4.25
CA PHE A 86 -3.42 -0.83 -3.80
C PHE A 86 -2.92 0.61 -3.82
N ILE A 87 -1.70 0.89 -3.35
CA ILE A 87 -1.06 2.21 -3.45
C ILE A 87 -1.03 2.65 -4.92
N GLY A 88 -0.59 1.79 -5.83
CA GLY A 88 -0.57 2.09 -7.26
C GLY A 88 -1.97 2.42 -7.83
N CYS A 89 -3.02 1.74 -7.37
CA CYS A 89 -4.40 2.05 -7.75
C CYS A 89 -4.84 3.44 -7.27
N VAL A 90 -4.51 3.82 -6.03
CA VAL A 90 -4.81 5.15 -5.50
C VAL A 90 -4.01 6.23 -6.22
N SER A 91 -2.73 6.00 -6.53
CA SER A 91 -1.90 6.93 -7.30
C SER A 91 -2.47 7.16 -8.70
N ALA A 92 -2.94 6.08 -9.34
CA ALA A 92 -3.59 6.12 -10.63
C ALA A 92 -4.90 6.92 -10.62
N PHE A 93 -5.66 6.85 -9.52
CA PHE A 93 -6.83 7.69 -9.32
C PHE A 93 -6.47 9.17 -9.11
N LEU A 94 -5.45 9.49 -8.31
CA LEU A 94 -5.01 10.87 -8.12
C LEU A 94 -4.65 11.53 -9.45
N LEU A 95 -3.89 10.83 -10.30
CA LEU A 95 -3.57 11.30 -11.65
C LEU A 95 -4.81 11.58 -12.48
N GLU A 96 -5.81 10.71 -12.39
CA GLU A 96 -7.06 10.87 -13.12
C GLU A 96 -7.89 12.06 -12.61
N ILE A 97 -7.96 12.27 -11.30
CA ILE A 97 -8.64 13.42 -10.71
C ILE A 97 -7.93 14.73 -11.06
N LYS A 98 -6.59 14.76 -11.06
CA LYS A 98 -5.82 15.93 -11.53
C LYS A 98 -6.09 16.20 -13.01
N ARG A 99 -6.20 15.15 -13.84
CA ARG A 99 -6.58 15.26 -15.25
C ARG A 99 -8.00 15.82 -15.40
N CYS A 100 -8.95 15.33 -14.61
CA CYS A 100 -10.31 15.88 -14.55
C CYS A 100 -10.29 17.37 -14.24
N GLY A 101 -9.55 17.79 -13.20
CA GLY A 101 -9.44 19.21 -12.83
C GLY A 101 -8.83 20.10 -13.91
N ALA A 102 -7.89 19.58 -14.70
CA ALA A 102 -7.39 20.30 -15.87
C ALA A 102 -8.47 20.48 -16.94
N LEU A 103 -9.25 19.42 -17.23
CA LEU A 103 -10.33 19.46 -18.20
C LEU A 103 -11.49 20.35 -17.77
N GLU A 104 -11.86 20.36 -16.49
CA GLU A 104 -12.88 21.25 -15.93
C GLU A 104 -12.52 22.74 -16.12
N LYS A 105 -11.23 23.06 -16.02
CA LYS A 105 -10.73 24.43 -16.24
C LYS A 105 -10.81 24.84 -17.72
N THR A 106 -10.54 23.92 -18.62
CA THR A 106 -10.57 24.16 -20.08
C THR A 106 -12.00 24.17 -20.62
N PHE A 107 -12.82 23.21 -20.21
CA PHE A 107 -14.20 23.03 -20.63
C PHE A 107 -15.12 23.38 -19.46
N ARG A 108 -15.41 24.66 -19.28
CA ARG A 108 -16.24 25.12 -18.17
C ARG A 108 -17.71 24.79 -18.40
N MET A 109 -18.40 24.45 -17.31
CA MET A 109 -19.83 24.16 -17.31
C MET A 109 -20.42 24.58 -15.96
N ASP A 110 -21.05 25.74 -15.91
CA ASP A 110 -21.46 26.38 -14.64
C ASP A 110 -22.55 25.60 -13.89
N GLU A 111 -23.35 24.80 -14.60
CA GLU A 111 -24.41 23.96 -14.02
C GLU A 111 -23.88 22.63 -13.44
N ALA A 112 -22.60 22.34 -13.62
CA ALA A 112 -21.97 21.09 -13.20
C ALA A 112 -21.17 21.26 -11.89
N PRO A 113 -21.07 20.21 -11.06
CA PRO A 113 -20.25 20.25 -9.85
C PRO A 113 -18.76 20.36 -10.18
N THR A 114 -17.99 20.99 -9.29
CA THR A 114 -16.52 20.89 -9.29
C THR A 114 -16.13 19.55 -8.68
N ILE A 115 -15.53 18.68 -9.49
CA ILE A 115 -15.23 17.29 -9.15
C ILE A 115 -13.85 17.17 -8.52
N ALA A 116 -12.83 17.78 -9.14
CA ALA A 116 -11.45 17.49 -8.79
C ALA A 116 -10.98 18.14 -7.49
N GLU A 117 -11.28 19.42 -7.29
CA GLU A 117 -10.77 20.23 -6.18
C GLU A 117 -11.04 19.62 -4.79
N PRO A 118 -12.25 19.11 -4.48
CA PRO A 118 -12.52 18.49 -3.18
C PRO A 118 -11.80 17.16 -2.94
N LEU A 119 -11.26 16.52 -3.98
CA LEU A 119 -10.71 15.16 -3.92
C LEU A 119 -9.18 15.12 -3.96
N VAL A 120 -8.51 16.09 -4.60
CA VAL A 120 -7.04 16.07 -4.76
C VAL A 120 -6.32 15.98 -3.42
N GLY A 121 -6.58 16.92 -2.50
CA GLY A 121 -5.91 16.96 -1.19
C GLY A 121 -6.13 15.70 -0.35
N PRO A 122 -7.39 15.24 -0.14
CA PRO A 122 -7.66 14.01 0.61
C PRO A 122 -7.01 12.75 0.01
N VAL A 123 -6.92 12.66 -1.32
CA VAL A 123 -6.26 11.51 -1.98
C VAL A 123 -4.73 11.59 -1.81
N GLU A 124 -4.13 12.77 -1.85
CA GLU A 124 -2.70 12.97 -1.57
C GLU A 124 -2.35 12.56 -0.12
N GLU A 125 -3.14 12.98 0.86
CA GLU A 125 -2.96 12.58 2.27
C GLU A 125 -3.07 11.06 2.48
N MET A 126 -4.03 10.43 1.79
CA MET A 126 -4.18 8.97 1.83
C MET A 126 -2.97 8.24 1.25
N LEU A 127 -2.40 8.73 0.15
CA LEU A 127 -1.19 8.15 -0.45
C LEU A 127 0.00 8.28 0.50
N GLU A 128 0.24 9.48 1.04
CA GLU A 128 1.30 9.71 2.01
C GLU A 128 1.16 8.75 3.21
N THR A 129 -0.07 8.59 3.73
CA THR A 129 -0.34 7.64 4.82
C THR A 129 0.03 6.20 4.43
N LEU A 130 -0.40 5.72 3.26
CA LEU A 130 -0.14 4.35 2.82
C LEU A 130 1.34 4.09 2.52
N GLU A 131 2.03 5.05 1.90
CA GLU A 131 3.45 4.99 1.58
C GLU A 131 4.31 4.99 2.84
N ASN A 132 3.96 5.81 3.83
CA ASN A 132 4.60 5.80 5.14
C ASN A 132 4.40 4.46 5.84
N LEU A 133 3.20 3.89 5.80
CA LEU A 133 2.89 2.60 6.42
C LEU A 133 3.71 1.45 5.83
N ILE A 134 3.79 1.36 4.50
CA ILE A 134 4.54 0.30 3.84
C ILE A 134 6.06 0.48 4.06
N THR A 135 6.55 1.72 4.07
CA THR A 135 7.95 2.04 4.35
C THR A 135 8.35 1.63 5.77
N VAL A 136 7.54 1.99 6.77
CA VAL A 136 7.75 1.57 8.16
C VAL A 136 7.70 0.06 8.28
N HIS A 137 6.76 -0.61 7.61
CA HIS A 137 6.67 -2.07 7.59
C HIS A 137 7.99 -2.70 7.11
N TYR A 138 8.51 -2.32 5.94
CA TYR A 138 9.78 -2.86 5.44
C TYR A 138 10.98 -2.51 6.32
N SER A 139 11.05 -1.27 6.82
CA SER A 139 12.15 -0.81 7.68
C SER A 139 12.20 -1.55 9.03
N THR A 140 11.05 -2.00 9.53
CA THR A 140 10.95 -2.71 10.83
C THR A 140 10.87 -4.23 10.70
N SER A 141 10.62 -4.76 9.51
CA SER A 141 10.57 -6.21 9.26
C SER A 141 11.91 -6.80 8.80
N GLU A 142 12.86 -5.98 8.34
CA GLU A 142 14.23 -6.44 8.00
C GLU A 142 15.17 -6.65 9.22
N SER A 143 14.69 -6.53 10.46
CA SER A 143 15.51 -6.68 11.67
C SER A 143 15.17 -7.93 12.51
N LEU A 144 15.28 -9.12 11.92
CA LEU A 144 15.60 -10.34 12.70
C LEU A 144 17.06 -10.74 12.42
N PRO A 145 18.02 -10.32 13.26
CA PRO A 145 19.42 -10.72 13.11
C PRO A 145 19.66 -12.20 13.47
N GLU A 146 18.63 -12.99 13.75
CA GLU A 146 18.76 -14.38 14.20
C GLU A 146 19.00 -15.39 13.06
N SER A 147 18.82 -15.02 11.79
CA SER A 147 19.02 -15.95 10.66
C SER A 147 20.34 -15.78 9.90
N LYS A 148 21.12 -14.72 10.18
CA LYS A 148 22.42 -14.47 9.50
C LYS A 148 23.65 -14.87 10.32
N VAL A 149 23.48 -15.41 11.52
CA VAL A 149 24.56 -16.09 12.23
C VAL A 149 24.35 -17.58 12.07
N THR A 150 24.82 -18.15 10.96
CA THR A 150 25.19 -19.57 11.00
C THR A 150 26.08 -19.74 12.23
N PRO A 151 25.73 -20.58 13.22
CA PRO A 151 26.64 -20.84 14.32
C PRO A 151 27.92 -21.37 13.69
N ARG A 152 28.95 -20.52 13.67
CA ARG A 152 30.25 -20.88 13.11
C ARG A 152 30.69 -22.08 13.92
N ARG A 153 30.63 -23.27 13.32
CA ARG A 153 31.05 -24.53 13.93
C ARG A 153 32.42 -24.23 14.54
N ARG A 154 32.52 -24.21 15.88
CA ARG A 154 33.82 -24.09 16.55
C ARG A 154 34.63 -25.26 16.04
N ARG A 155 35.55 -25.01 15.11
CA ARG A 155 36.59 -25.97 14.77
C ARG A 155 37.35 -26.15 16.07
N THR A 156 37.21 -27.32 16.68
CA THR A 156 38.19 -27.87 17.61
C THR A 156 39.51 -27.99 16.85
N GLY A 157 40.24 -26.88 16.78
CA GLY A 157 41.53 -26.76 16.13
C GLY A 157 42.31 -25.73 16.92
N GLY A 158 43.30 -26.21 17.68
CA GLY A 158 43.99 -25.46 18.72
C GLY A 158 44.49 -24.09 18.25
N CYS A 159 44.30 -23.08 19.09
CA CYS A 159 45.12 -21.89 19.03
C CYS A 159 46.58 -22.29 19.21
N ARG A 160 47.50 -21.64 18.48
CA ARG A 160 48.93 -21.77 18.74
C ARG A 160 49.21 -21.45 20.22
N PRO A 161 50.16 -22.13 20.88
CA PRO A 161 50.44 -21.99 22.31
C PRO A 161 50.83 -20.58 22.79
N HIS A 162 50.93 -19.59 21.90
CA HIS A 162 51.19 -18.18 22.21
C HIS A 162 50.02 -17.23 21.85
N CYS A 163 48.79 -17.73 21.59
CA CYS A 163 47.64 -16.82 21.48
C CYS A 163 47.27 -16.27 22.86
N ALA A 164 47.07 -14.95 22.95
CA ALA A 164 46.45 -14.25 24.10
C ALA A 164 45.06 -14.81 24.49
N CYS A 165 44.46 -15.65 23.64
CA CYS A 165 43.27 -16.43 23.90
C CYS A 165 43.39 -17.40 25.09
N ALA A 166 44.61 -17.85 25.44
CA ALA A 166 44.84 -18.87 26.45
C ALA A 166 44.66 -18.36 27.89
N ASP A 167 44.90 -17.06 28.14
CA ASP A 167 44.79 -16.48 29.48
C ASP A 167 43.34 -16.20 29.90
N LEU A 168 42.42 -16.12 28.92
CA LEU A 168 40.99 -15.90 29.17
C LEU A 168 40.22 -17.18 29.55
N VAL A 169 40.83 -18.37 29.45
CA VAL A 169 40.16 -19.65 29.75
C VAL A 169 40.31 -20.07 31.22
N LYS A 170 41.25 -19.47 31.98
CA LYS A 170 41.56 -19.90 33.36
C LYS A 170 40.72 -19.26 34.47
N THR A 171 39.82 -18.32 34.18
CA THR A 171 39.06 -17.59 35.23
C THR A 171 37.56 -17.83 35.22
N SER A 172 37.07 -18.84 34.51
CA SER A 172 35.63 -19.16 34.49
C SER A 172 35.32 -20.49 35.17
N TYR A 173 35.74 -20.66 36.43
CA TYR A 173 35.08 -21.52 37.42
C TYR A 173 35.61 -21.17 38.83
N ALA A 174 34.92 -20.22 39.47
CA ALA A 174 34.71 -20.13 40.91
C ALA A 174 33.42 -19.32 41.12
#